data_AF-A0A2S3Z7A1-F1
#
_entry.id   AF-A0A2S3Z7A1-F1
#
_cell.length_a   1.000
_cell.length_b   1.000
_cell.length_c   1.000
_cell.angle_alpha   90.00
_cell.angle_beta   90.00
_cell.angle_gamma   90.00
#
_symmetry.space_group_name_H-M   'P 1'
#
loop_
_entity.id
_entity.type
_entity.pdbx_description
1 polymer ?
#
loop_
_entity_poly.entity_id
_entity_poly.type
_entity_poly.pdbx_seq_one_letter_code
_entity_poly.pdbx_strand_id
1 'polypeptide(L)' 'MFETSEIPTPDHPDEAFAAVVALRRLSARLERSAVDHALEQGWTWNQIGQALGMTAQAAHKRLSPQRRAPLD' A
#
# COMPACT_ATOMS: atom_id res chain seq x y z
N MET A 1 -18.85 4.70 -2.26
CA MET A 1 -19.00 3.24 -2.11
C MET A 1 -18.52 2.66 -3.43
N PHE A 2 -17.42 1.92 -3.45
CA PHE A 2 -16.97 1.25 -4.68
C PHE A 2 -17.95 0.10 -4.94
N GLU A 3 -18.62 0.10 -6.08
CA GLU A 3 -19.55 -0.98 -6.45
C GLU A 3 -18.77 -2.29 -6.66
N THR A 4 -19.19 -3.34 -5.97
CA THR A 4 -18.57 -4.68 -6.06
C THR A 4 -18.74 -5.33 -7.44
N SER A 5 -19.59 -4.76 -8.31
CA SER A 5 -19.84 -5.26 -9.67
C SER A 5 -18.66 -5.08 -10.63
N GLU A 6 -17.65 -4.27 -10.29
CA GLU A 6 -16.45 -4.05 -11.12
C GLU A 6 -15.27 -4.97 -10.76
N ILE A 7 -15.38 -5.79 -9.70
CA ILE A 7 -14.29 -6.70 -9.30
C ILE A 7 -14.45 -8.03 -10.05
N PRO A 8 -13.46 -8.44 -10.87
CA PRO A 8 -13.53 -9.71 -11.59
C PRO A 8 -13.71 -10.90 -10.64
N THR A 9 -14.53 -11.87 -11.03
CA THR A 9 -14.79 -13.07 -10.22
C THR A 9 -13.67 -14.10 -10.38
N PRO A 10 -13.50 -15.02 -9.41
CA PRO A 10 -12.53 -16.12 -9.53
C PRO A 10 -12.78 -17.07 -10.71
N ASP A 11 -13.95 -17.00 -11.35
CA ASP A 11 -14.28 -17.80 -12.54
C ASP A 11 -13.43 -17.42 -13.75
N HIS A 12 -12.87 -16.19 -13.75
CA HIS A 12 -11.91 -15.69 -14.74
C HIS A 12 -10.58 -15.33 -14.03
N PRO A 13 -9.75 -16.34 -13.72
CA PRO A 13 -8.60 -16.16 -12.83
C PRO A 13 -7.53 -15.21 -13.39
N ASP A 14 -7.39 -15.12 -14.72
CA ASP A 14 -6.51 -14.19 -15.40
C ASP A 14 -6.93 -12.73 -15.18
N GLU A 15 -8.21 -12.41 -15.36
CA GLU A 15 -8.76 -11.07 -15.08
C GLU A 15 -8.69 -10.73 -13.58
N ALA A 16 -9.02 -11.69 -12.71
CA ALA A 16 -8.94 -11.51 -11.27
C ALA A 16 -7.50 -11.25 -10.80
N PHE A 17 -6.51 -11.98 -11.32
CA PHE A 17 -5.11 -11.72 -11.00
C PHE A 17 -4.61 -10.40 -11.57
N ALA A 18 -5.03 -10.01 -12.78
CA ALA A 18 -4.72 -8.69 -13.33
C ALA A 18 -5.25 -7.56 -12.43
N ALA A 19 -6.50 -7.67 -11.96
CA ALA A 19 -7.08 -6.73 -11.00
C ALA A 19 -6.32 -6.72 -9.66
N VAL A 20 -5.95 -7.89 -9.12
CA VAL A 20 -5.14 -7.97 -7.90
C VAL A 20 -3.79 -7.29 -8.07
N VAL A 21 -3.12 -7.46 -9.21
CA VAL A 21 -1.85 -6.77 -9.51
C VAL A 21 -2.05 -5.26 -9.58
N ALA A 22 -3.08 -4.79 -10.28
CA ALA A 22 -3.41 -3.37 -10.38
C ALA A 22 -3.69 -2.76 -9.00
N LEU A 23 -4.48 -3.44 -8.17
CA LEU A 23 -4.79 -3.01 -6.80
C LEU A 23 -3.54 -2.99 -5.91
N ARG A 24 -2.64 -3.96 -6.02
CA ARG A 24 -1.36 -3.96 -5.28
C ARG A 24 -0.50 -2.76 -5.65
N ARG A 25 -0.42 -2.40 -6.94
CA ARG A 25 0.31 -1.21 -7.41
C ARG A 25 -0.31 0.07 -6.87
N LEU A 26 -1.62 0.20 -6.96
CA LEU A 26 -2.35 1.35 -6.43
C LEU A 26 -2.16 1.48 -4.92
N SER A 27 -2.32 0.38 -4.18
CA SER A 27 -2.11 0.32 -2.74
C SER A 27 -0.69 0.73 -2.37
N ALA A 28 0.33 0.21 -3.07
CA ALA A 28 1.72 0.58 -2.80
C ALA A 28 2.00 2.07 -3.04
N ARG A 29 1.37 2.68 -4.05
CA ARG A 29 1.47 4.12 -4.30
C ARG A 29 0.79 4.94 -3.21
N LEU A 30 -0.41 4.54 -2.79
CA LEU A 30 -1.16 5.21 -1.72
C LEU A 30 -0.40 5.13 -0.39
N GLU A 31 0.08 3.95 -0.02
CA GLU A 31 0.87 3.75 1.21
C GLU A 31 2.10 4.67 1.22
N ARG A 32 2.86 4.73 0.12
CA ARG A 32 4.04 5.61 0.04
C ARG A 32 3.69 7.07 0.20
N SER A 33 2.67 7.55 -0.52
CA SER A 33 2.24 8.94 -0.44
C SER A 33 1.75 9.30 0.97
N ALA A 34 1.01 8.39 1.62
CA ALA A 34 0.50 8.59 2.97
C ALA A 34 1.64 8.60 4.00
N VAL A 35 2.63 7.72 3.86
CA VAL A 35 3.82 7.69 4.73
C VAL A 35 4.64 8.97 4.57
N ASP A 36 4.89 9.41 3.34
CA ASP A 36 5.64 10.64 3.08
C ASP A 36 4.95 11.84 3.76
N HIS A 37 3.63 11.96 3.57
CA HIS A 37 2.85 13.02 4.19
C HIS A 37 2.76 12.90 5.73
N ALA A 38 2.73 11.68 6.28
CA ALA A 38 2.75 11.48 7.72
C ALA A 38 4.10 11.90 8.33
N LEU A 39 5.21 11.57 7.66
CA LEU A 39 6.55 11.99 8.07
C LEU A 39 6.70 13.52 8.03
N GLU A 40 6.19 14.18 6.99
CA GLU A 40 6.12 15.65 6.90
C GLU A 40 5.35 16.27 8.06
N GLN A 41 4.30 15.61 8.53
CA GLN A 41 3.50 16.00 9.69
C GLN A 41 4.15 15.61 11.03
N GLY A 42 5.37 15.08 11.03
CA GLY A 42 6.11 14.71 12.24
C GLY A 42 5.69 13.41 12.89
N TRP A 43 4.96 12.53 12.19
CA TRP A 43 4.62 11.21 12.72
C TRP A 43 5.86 10.36 12.92
N THR A 44 5.86 9.58 13.99
CA THR A 44 6.88 8.57 14.27
C THR A 44 6.59 7.28 13.49
N TRP A 45 7.63 6.48 13.25
CA TRP A 45 7.49 5.14 12.66
C TRP A 45 6.59 4.20 13.46
N ASN A 46 6.46 4.42 14.78
CA ASN A 46 5.53 3.66 15.59
C ASN A 46 4.08 4.00 15.25
N GLN A 47 3.73 5.29 15.17
CA GLN A 47 2.38 5.73 14.77
C GLN A 47 2.03 5.24 13.35
N ILE A 48 2.98 5.32 12.41
CA ILE A 48 2.80 4.81 11.05
C ILE A 48 2.60 3.29 11.04
N GLY A 49 3.41 2.55 11.79
CA GLY A 49 3.28 1.10 11.92
C GLY A 49 1.91 0.70 12.47
N GLN A 50 1.48 1.32 13.56
CA GLN A 50 0.16 1.08 14.16
C GLN A 50 -0.98 1.35 13.16
N ALA A 51 -0.93 2.47 12.43
CA ALA A 51 -1.94 2.81 11.44
C ALA A 51 -2.00 1.83 10.26
N LEU A 52 -0.87 1.21 9.89
CA LEU A 52 -0.77 0.21 8.82
C LEU A 52 -0.88 -1.25 9.32
N GLY A 53 -1.14 -1.48 10.61
CA GLY A 53 -1.23 -2.82 11.19
C GLY A 53 0.10 -3.60 11.16
N MET A 54 1.24 -2.92 11.23
CA MET A 54 2.56 -3.54 11.22
C MET A 54 3.48 -2.97 12.32
N THR A 55 4.59 -3.65 12.59
CA THR A 55 5.58 -3.13 13.52
C THR A 55 6.28 -1.90 12.93
N ALA A 56 6.77 -0.99 13.79
CA ALA A 56 7.52 0.19 13.37
C ALA A 56 8.74 -0.16 12.49
N GLN A 57 9.43 -1.25 12.83
CA GLN A 57 10.58 -1.74 12.06
C GLN A 57 10.18 -2.23 10.67
N ALA A 58 9.05 -2.95 10.55
CA ALA A 58 8.53 -3.38 9.26
C ALA A 58 8.12 -2.19 8.39
N ALA A 59 7.43 -1.20 8.97
CA ALA A 59 7.07 0.05 8.28
C ALA A 59 8.31 0.79 7.78
N HIS A 60 9.29 1.04 8.66
CA HIS A 60 10.52 1.73 8.29
C HIS A 60 11.30 0.98 7.19
N LYS A 61 11.45 -0.34 7.33
CA LYS A 61 12.18 -1.16 6.34
C LYS A 61 11.50 -1.11 4.96
N ARG A 62 10.16 -1.14 4.90
CA ARG A 62 9.40 -1.24 3.65
C ARG A 62 9.15 0.12 2.99
N LEU A 63 8.92 1.16 3.79
CA LEU A 63 8.31 2.41 3.31
C LEU A 63 9.21 3.64 3.46
N SER A 64 10.37 3.53 4.13
CA SER A 64 11.30 4.65 4.22
C SER A 64 11.73 5.13 2.81
N PRO A 65 11.71 6.45 2.55
CA PRO A 65 12.06 7.01 1.24
C PRO A 65 13.44 6.56 0.73
N GLN A 66 14.37 6.30 1.64
CA GLN A 66 15.74 5.88 1.33
C GLN A 66 15.88 4.39 0.97
N ARG A 67 14.88 3.54 1.30
CA ARG A 67 15.00 2.07 1.18
C ARG A 67 13.93 1.44 0.29
N ARG A 68 12.89 2.19 -0.10
CA ARG A 68 11.84 1.68 -0.97
C ARG A 68 12.34 1.53 -2.42
N ALA A 69 12.10 0.37 -3.03
CA ALA A 69 12.35 0.17 -4.46
C ALA A 69 11.43 1.07 -5.32
N PRO A 70 11.77 1.42 -6.57
CA PRO A 70 10.84 2.10 -7.48
C PRO A 70 9.50 1.36 -7.61
N LEU A 71 8.42 2.09 -7.92
CA LEU A 71 7.19 1.44 -8.40
C LEU A 71 7.38 1.23 -9.89
N ASP A 72 7.35 -0.03 -10.34
CA ASP A 72 7.30 -0.40 -11.76
C ASP A 72 5.94 -0.12 -12.39
#